data_AF-A0A526RYE2-F1
#
_entry.id   AF-A0A526RYE2-F1
#
_cell.length_a   1.000
_cell.length_b   1.000
_cell.length_c   1.000
_cell.angle_alpha   90.00
_cell.angle_beta   90.00
_cell.angle_gamma   90.00
#
_symmetry.space_group_name_H-M   'P 1'
#
loop_
_entity.id
_entity.type
_entity.pdbx_description
1 polymer ?
#
loop_
_entity_poly.entity_id
_entity_poly.type
_entity_poly.pdbx_seq_one_letter_code
_entity_poly.pdbx_strand_id
1 'polypeptide(L)'
;MPTDTAHAAGQERQSRISRRSAFRDVAIAVLIGLFAFVVYNANLRSIPAADTYAARYLPFSILRDHKVVLDSIVREVAQGRKPPEAQGQVETAAWMLKGPGGHLVSLYPVAVPVVVAPLYLPAVHFLSARGWEPLLFDKVARVMEKLCASLMAAGSVMLFYLLLRRRCEPRTAVFLTAIYAFGTTTWVISSQALWMHGLAQLLVIATMLLLTGPVTALRAAATGFLCALIAVNRQPDAILAAGLGLYGLWW
;
A
#
# COMPACT_ATOMS: atom_id res chain seq x y z
N MET A 1 -17.02 22.97 -50.02
CA MET A 1 -16.32 22.64 -48.76
C MET A 1 -17.25 21.90 -47.78
N PRO A 2 -17.49 20.58 -47.93
CA PRO A 2 -18.25 19.76 -46.96
C PRO A 2 -17.40 18.71 -46.21
N THR A 3 -16.09 18.63 -46.46
CA THR A 3 -15.21 17.55 -46.00
C THR A 3 -14.69 17.73 -44.57
N ASP A 4 -14.55 18.96 -44.08
CA ASP A 4 -13.98 19.23 -42.75
C ASP A 4 -14.94 18.92 -41.59
N THR A 5 -16.24 19.08 -41.81
CA THR A 5 -17.27 18.80 -40.78
C THR A 5 -17.45 17.30 -40.53
N ALA A 6 -17.33 16.47 -41.58
CA ALA A 6 -17.41 15.02 -41.47
C ALA A 6 -16.18 14.42 -40.75
N HIS A 7 -14.97 14.96 -41.00
CA HIS A 7 -13.75 14.57 -40.30
C HIS A 7 -13.78 14.94 -38.82
N ALA A 8 -14.25 16.14 -38.49
CA ALA A 8 -14.42 16.59 -37.10
C ALA A 8 -15.44 15.72 -36.32
N ALA A 9 -16.57 15.39 -36.94
CA ALA A 9 -17.59 14.51 -36.35
C ALA A 9 -17.07 13.07 -36.13
N GLY A 10 -16.22 12.56 -37.03
CA GLY A 10 -15.56 11.27 -36.89
C GLY A 10 -14.58 11.21 -35.72
N GLN A 11 -13.75 12.25 -35.56
CA GLN A 11 -12.81 12.38 -34.44
C GLN A 11 -13.52 12.54 -33.08
N GLU A 12 -14.61 13.32 -33.02
CA GLU A 12 -15.44 13.42 -31.82
C GLU A 12 -16.07 12.07 -31.46
N ARG A 13 -16.60 11.33 -32.44
CA ARG A 13 -17.22 10.03 -32.18
C ARG A 13 -16.21 9.00 -31.67
N GLN A 14 -15.01 8.96 -32.26
CA GLN A 14 -13.95 8.04 -31.85
C GLN A 14 -13.36 8.38 -30.48
N SER A 15 -13.21 9.67 -30.15
CA SER A 15 -12.80 10.12 -28.82
C SER A 15 -13.85 9.79 -27.74
N ARG A 16 -15.15 9.94 -28.04
CA ARG A 16 -16.25 9.54 -27.13
C ARG A 16 -16.28 8.04 -26.89
N ILE A 17 -16.04 7.21 -27.92
CA ILE A 17 -15.97 5.74 -27.79
C ILE A 17 -14.77 5.35 -26.92
N SER A 18 -13.59 5.94 -27.15
CA SER A 18 -12.39 5.72 -26.34
C SER A 18 -12.61 6.09 -24.87
N ARG A 19 -13.20 7.26 -24.60
CA ARG A 19 -13.54 7.70 -23.23
C ARG A 19 -14.54 6.76 -22.54
N ARG A 20 -15.58 6.30 -23.25
CA ARG A 20 -16.55 5.34 -22.71
C ARG A 20 -15.90 4.00 -22.37
N SER A 21 -14.97 3.52 -23.21
CA SER A 21 -14.23 2.29 -22.93
C SER A 21 -13.33 2.45 -21.71
N ALA A 22 -12.60 3.56 -21.60
CA ALA A 22 -11.74 3.86 -20.46
C ALA A 22 -12.53 3.95 -19.15
N PHE A 23 -13.69 4.63 -19.18
CA PHE A 23 -14.58 4.72 -18.02
C PHE A 23 -15.09 3.34 -17.58
N ARG A 24 -15.50 2.50 -18.53
CA ARG A 24 -15.93 1.13 -18.25
C ARG A 24 -14.82 0.30 -17.60
N ASP A 25 -13.59 0.40 -18.12
CA ASP A 25 -12.45 -0.31 -17.54
C ASP A 25 -12.15 0.16 -16.11
N VAL A 26 -12.22 1.47 -15.84
CA VAL A 26 -12.08 2.00 -14.47
C VAL A 26 -13.19 1.49 -13.55
N ALA A 27 -14.45 1.48 -14.02
CA ALA A 27 -15.57 0.97 -13.22
C ALA A 27 -15.38 -0.52 -12.88
N ILE A 28 -14.96 -1.35 -13.84
CA ILE A 28 -14.65 -2.77 -13.60
C ILE A 28 -13.50 -2.90 -12.59
N ALA A 29 -12.44 -2.11 -12.73
CA ALA A 29 -11.30 -2.13 -11.81
C ALA A 29 -11.74 -1.85 -10.36
N VAL A 30 -12.58 -0.82 -10.18
CA VAL A 30 -13.13 -0.45 -8.87
C VAL A 30 -13.98 -1.58 -8.31
N LEU A 31 -14.87 -2.18 -9.11
CA LEU A 31 -15.71 -3.29 -8.66
C LEU A 31 -14.88 -4.51 -8.24
N ILE A 32 -13.84 -4.87 -9.00
CA ILE A 32 -12.92 -5.96 -8.65
C ILE A 32 -12.16 -5.62 -7.36
N GLY A 33 -11.66 -4.39 -7.22
CA GLY A 33 -10.99 -3.93 -6.00
C GLY A 33 -11.89 -4.00 -4.77
N LEU A 34 -13.13 -3.51 -4.87
CA LEU A 34 -14.13 -3.59 -3.80
C LEU A 34 -14.47 -5.04 -3.44
N PHE A 35 -14.67 -5.90 -4.44
CA PHE A 35 -14.92 -7.32 -4.21
C PHE A 35 -13.73 -7.99 -3.50
N ALA A 36 -12.50 -7.75 -3.96
CA ALA A 36 -11.29 -8.24 -3.31
C ALA A 36 -11.17 -7.73 -1.87
N PHE A 37 -11.46 -6.45 -1.61
CA PHE A 37 -11.46 -5.88 -0.28
C PHE A 37 -12.43 -6.59 0.68
N VAL A 38 -13.66 -6.85 0.21
CA VAL A 38 -14.66 -7.61 0.99
C VAL A 38 -14.15 -9.03 1.28
N VAL A 39 -13.66 -9.74 0.26
CA VAL A 39 -13.14 -11.11 0.41
C VAL A 39 -11.94 -11.16 1.37
N TYR A 40 -11.01 -10.22 1.26
CA TYR A 40 -9.84 -10.15 2.13
C TYR A 40 -10.20 -9.92 3.59
N ASN A 41 -11.32 -9.25 3.88
CA ASN A 41 -11.81 -9.00 5.23
C ASN A 41 -12.79 -10.07 5.75
N ALA A 42 -13.18 -11.06 4.94
CA ALA A 42 -14.16 -12.08 5.34
C ALA A 42 -13.74 -12.92 6.55
N ASN A 43 -12.44 -12.97 6.88
CA ASN A 43 -11.92 -13.69 8.04
C ASN A 43 -11.90 -12.87 9.34
N LEU A 44 -12.19 -11.57 9.28
CA LEU A 44 -12.27 -10.62 10.41
C LEU A 44 -11.04 -10.62 11.34
N ARG A 45 -9.89 -11.08 10.86
CA ARG A 45 -8.67 -11.23 11.67
C ARG A 45 -7.44 -10.74 10.91
N SER A 46 -6.52 -10.10 11.62
CA SER A 46 -5.14 -9.93 11.15
C SER A 46 -4.27 -11.11 11.55
N ILE A 47 -3.18 -11.33 10.81
CA ILE A 47 -2.17 -12.32 11.21
C ILE A 47 -1.27 -11.71 12.28
N PRO A 48 -1.12 -12.34 13.47
CA PRO A 48 -0.20 -11.86 14.48
C PRO A 48 1.25 -12.17 14.05
N ALA A 49 1.98 -11.15 13.65
CA ALA A 49 3.38 -11.30 13.24
C ALA A 49 4.23 -10.16 13.81
N ALA A 50 5.31 -10.51 14.51
CA ALA A 50 6.10 -9.54 15.28
C ALA A 50 6.74 -8.45 14.43
N ASP A 51 7.06 -8.77 13.19
CA ASP A 51 7.61 -7.88 12.18
C ASP A 51 6.61 -6.86 11.62
N THR A 52 5.32 -6.98 11.96
CA THR A 52 4.27 -6.01 11.58
C THR A 52 3.91 -5.05 12.71
N TYR A 53 4.34 -5.30 13.96
CA TYR A 53 3.90 -4.51 15.10
C TYR A 53 4.32 -3.04 15.00
N ALA A 54 5.54 -2.77 14.55
CA ALA A 54 5.95 -1.38 14.31
C ALA A 54 5.06 -0.70 13.25
N ALA A 55 4.77 -1.37 12.13
CA ALA A 55 3.90 -0.84 11.10
C ALA A 55 2.45 -0.62 11.60
N ARG A 56 1.97 -1.46 12.52
CA ARG A 56 0.66 -1.36 13.16
C ARG A 56 0.53 -0.17 14.09
N TYR A 57 1.50 0.05 14.98
CA TYR A 57 1.36 1.04 16.06
C TYR A 57 2.01 2.39 15.77
N LEU A 58 3.07 2.45 14.94
CA LEU A 58 3.76 3.71 14.64
C LEU A 58 2.88 4.82 14.03
N PRO A 59 1.82 4.53 13.24
CA PRO A 59 0.84 5.54 12.83
C PRO A 59 0.26 6.36 13.98
N PHE A 60 0.05 5.75 15.15
CA PHE A 60 -0.48 6.45 16.32
C PHE A 60 0.55 7.41 16.92
N SER A 61 1.83 7.03 17.00
CA SER A 61 2.91 7.96 17.42
C SER A 61 3.08 9.11 16.43
N ILE A 62 3.01 8.83 15.12
CA ILE A 62 3.13 9.86 14.08
C ILE A 62 2.01 10.91 14.23
N LEU A 63 0.77 10.45 14.41
CA LEU A 63 -0.38 11.34 14.46
C LEU A 63 -0.59 12.01 15.82
N ARG A 64 -0.30 11.32 16.93
CA ARG A 64 -0.52 11.84 18.29
C ARG A 64 0.67 12.66 18.79
N ASP A 65 1.88 12.16 18.55
CA ASP A 65 3.09 12.67 19.19
C ASP A 65 4.03 13.36 18.18
N HIS A 66 3.65 13.40 16.89
CA HIS A 66 4.43 13.97 15.79
C HIS A 66 5.85 13.39 15.69
N LYS A 67 5.98 12.09 16.01
CA LYS A 67 7.26 11.40 16.12
C LYS A 67 7.26 10.07 15.37
N VAL A 68 8.38 9.75 14.74
CA VAL A 68 8.65 8.47 14.07
C VAL A 68 9.50 7.55 14.99
N VAL A 69 9.22 7.59 16.29
CA VAL A 69 9.86 6.72 17.31
C VAL A 69 8.78 5.91 18.05
N LEU A 70 9.20 4.89 18.81
CA LEU A 70 8.32 3.93 19.47
C LEU A 70 8.06 4.25 20.95
N ASP A 71 8.71 5.28 21.50
CA ASP A 71 8.73 5.57 22.95
C ASP A 71 7.33 5.62 23.60
N SER A 72 6.38 6.26 22.93
CA SER A 72 5.03 6.49 23.44
C SER A 72 4.06 5.33 23.22
N ILE A 73 4.51 4.28 22.53
CA ILE A 73 3.76 3.08 22.13
C ILE A 73 4.55 1.80 22.42
N VAL A 74 5.61 1.90 23.25
CA VAL A 74 6.56 0.82 23.51
C VAL A 74 5.86 -0.40 24.10
N ARG A 75 4.90 -0.19 25.01
CA ARG A 75 4.17 -1.27 25.68
C ARG A 75 3.41 -2.11 24.67
N GLU A 76 2.72 -1.45 23.74
CA GLU A 76 1.90 -2.09 22.72
C GLU A 76 2.78 -2.73 21.64
N VAL A 77 3.84 -2.07 21.19
CA VAL A 77 4.77 -2.62 20.19
C VAL A 77 5.51 -3.83 20.74
N ALA A 78 5.90 -3.82 22.01
CA ALA A 78 6.65 -4.92 22.63
C ALA A 78 5.80 -6.17 22.89
N GLN A 79 4.46 -6.05 22.89
CA GLN A 79 3.51 -7.17 23.08
C GLN A 79 3.88 -8.07 24.27
N GLY A 80 4.23 -7.46 25.40
CA GLY A 80 4.61 -8.15 26.64
C GLY A 80 6.07 -8.61 26.74
N ARG A 81 6.89 -8.44 25.68
CA ARG A 81 8.35 -8.63 25.76
C ARG A 81 9.03 -7.41 26.40
N LYS A 82 10.25 -7.59 26.91
CA LYS A 82 11.04 -6.48 27.44
C LYS A 82 11.63 -5.65 26.29
N PRO A 83 11.56 -4.30 26.32
CA PRO A 83 12.28 -3.47 25.37
C PRO A 83 13.80 -3.70 25.47
N PRO A 84 14.56 -3.58 24.37
CA PRO A 84 16.01 -3.81 24.40
C PRO A 84 16.73 -2.70 25.18
N GLU A 85 17.50 -3.09 26.20
CA GLU A 85 18.40 -2.18 26.92
C GLU A 85 19.72 -1.96 26.17
N ALA A 86 20.19 -3.03 25.52
CA ALA A 86 21.35 -3.10 24.63
C ALA A 86 21.05 -4.02 23.42
N GLN A 87 21.75 -3.87 22.28
CA GLN A 87 21.52 -4.73 21.11
C GLN A 87 21.93 -6.19 21.38
N GLY A 88 21.18 -7.15 20.82
CA GLY A 88 21.55 -8.58 20.83
C GLY A 88 21.03 -9.42 22.00
N GLN A 89 20.17 -8.87 22.86
CA GLN A 89 19.57 -9.63 23.97
C GLN A 89 18.40 -10.51 23.49
N VAL A 90 18.53 -11.83 23.66
CA VAL A 90 17.60 -12.85 23.13
C VAL A 90 16.19 -12.76 23.72
N GLU A 91 16.02 -12.27 24.95
CA GLU A 91 14.72 -12.16 25.63
C GLU A 91 13.96 -10.85 25.36
N THR A 92 14.49 -9.99 24.47
CA THR A 92 13.92 -8.66 24.23
C THR A 92 13.04 -8.61 22.98
N ALA A 93 12.26 -7.53 22.84
CA ALA A 93 11.49 -7.23 21.64
C ALA A 93 12.42 -6.96 20.44
N ALA A 94 12.91 -8.03 19.80
CA ALA A 94 13.96 -7.99 18.78
C ALA A 94 13.63 -7.16 17.51
N TRP A 95 12.37 -6.76 17.33
CA TRP A 95 11.92 -5.86 16.25
C TRP A 95 12.05 -4.37 16.60
N MET A 96 12.56 -4.06 17.79
CA MET A 96 12.86 -2.70 18.26
C MET A 96 14.38 -2.53 18.35
N LEU A 97 14.87 -1.33 18.09
CA LEU A 97 16.26 -0.95 18.26
C LEU A 97 16.36 0.28 19.15
N LYS A 98 17.45 0.40 19.90
CA LYS A 98 17.81 1.63 20.59
C LYS A 98 18.62 2.51 19.63
N GLY A 99 18.02 3.62 19.20
CA GLY A 99 18.64 4.58 18.29
C GLY A 99 19.60 5.55 19.00
N PRO A 100 20.33 6.38 18.23
CA PRO A 100 21.12 7.47 18.78
C PRO A 100 20.24 8.39 19.65
N GLY A 101 20.73 8.76 20.84
CA GLY A 101 19.95 9.56 21.81
C GLY A 101 19.04 8.75 22.74
N GLY A 102 19.02 7.42 22.63
CA GLY A 102 18.32 6.54 23.57
C GLY A 102 16.86 6.25 23.24
N HIS A 103 16.33 6.85 22.16
CA HIS A 103 14.98 6.59 21.66
C HIS A 103 14.84 5.17 21.10
N LEU A 104 13.66 4.59 21.23
CA LEU A 104 13.33 3.29 20.62
C LEU A 104 12.82 3.51 19.20
N VAL A 105 13.39 2.80 18.23
CA VAL A 105 13.02 2.87 16.81
C VAL A 105 12.71 1.49 16.26
N SER A 106 11.98 1.46 15.15
CA SER A 106 11.66 0.22 14.44
C SER A 106 12.91 -0.36 13.78
N LEU A 107 13.09 -1.68 13.89
CA LEU A 107 14.05 -2.41 13.04
C LEU A 107 13.64 -2.37 11.56
N TYR A 108 12.32 -2.33 11.30
CA TYR A 108 11.75 -2.34 9.96
C TYR A 108 11.56 -0.92 9.40
N PRO A 109 11.61 -0.74 8.07
CA PRO A 109 11.42 0.55 7.41
C PRO A 109 10.13 1.28 7.82
N VAL A 110 10.21 2.61 7.89
CA VAL A 110 9.09 3.48 8.28
C VAL A 110 8.13 3.79 7.13
N ALA A 111 8.42 3.33 5.91
CA ALA A 111 7.61 3.64 4.72
C ALA A 111 6.14 3.21 4.88
N VAL A 112 5.88 1.95 5.28
CA VAL A 112 4.52 1.45 5.49
C VAL A 112 3.75 2.30 6.51
N PRO A 113 4.23 2.47 7.76
CA PRO A 113 3.48 3.25 8.75
C PRO A 113 3.31 4.72 8.37
N VAL A 114 4.27 5.34 7.69
CA VAL A 114 4.13 6.72 7.19
C VAL A 114 3.05 6.82 6.11
N VAL A 115 3.03 5.89 5.15
CA VAL A 115 2.06 5.88 4.05
C VAL A 115 0.64 5.64 4.57
N VAL A 116 0.46 4.74 5.55
CA VAL A 116 -0.88 4.44 6.10
C VAL A 116 -1.30 5.38 7.22
N ALA A 117 -0.41 6.20 7.78
CA ALA A 117 -0.71 7.08 8.91
C ALA A 117 -1.97 7.94 8.70
N PRO A 118 -2.21 8.60 7.55
CA PRO A 118 -3.43 9.37 7.35
C PRO A 118 -4.73 8.56 7.52
N LEU A 119 -4.71 7.26 7.21
CA LEU A 119 -5.87 6.38 7.36
C LEU A 119 -6.20 6.08 8.84
N TYR A 120 -5.26 6.32 9.76
CA TYR A 120 -5.44 6.12 11.20
C TYR A 120 -6.06 7.34 11.90
N LEU A 121 -6.28 8.47 11.20
CA LEU A 121 -6.89 9.67 11.79
C LEU A 121 -8.22 9.39 12.53
N PRO A 122 -9.18 8.63 11.96
CA PRO A 122 -10.42 8.30 12.67
C PRO A 122 -10.18 7.47 13.94
N ALA A 123 -9.21 6.55 13.91
CA ALA A 123 -8.86 5.71 15.05
C ALA A 123 -8.22 6.53 16.18
N VAL A 124 -7.33 7.47 15.86
CA VAL A 124 -6.72 8.39 16.83
C VAL A 124 -7.77 9.29 17.48
N HIS A 125 -8.73 9.81 16.69
CA HIS A 125 -9.83 10.61 17.21
C HIS A 125 -10.72 9.79 18.15
N PHE A 126 -11.10 8.58 17.73
CA PHE A 126 -11.89 7.66 18.53
C PHE A 126 -11.20 7.29 19.86
N LEU A 127 -9.91 6.97 19.84
CA LEU A 127 -9.16 6.62 21.05
C LEU A 127 -8.97 7.82 21.99
N SER A 128 -8.77 9.02 21.42
CA SER A 128 -8.70 10.26 22.21
C SER A 128 -10.01 10.51 22.97
N ALA A 129 -11.16 10.29 22.34
CA ALA A 129 -12.46 10.39 23.00
C ALA A 129 -12.72 9.30 24.06
N ARG A 130 -11.93 8.23 24.07
CA ARG A 130 -12.04 7.08 25.00
C ARG A 130 -10.89 6.99 26.00
N GLY A 131 -10.02 8.00 26.05
CA GLY A 131 -8.93 8.08 27.01
C GLY A 131 -7.78 7.09 26.80
N TRP A 132 -7.62 6.54 25.58
CA TRP A 132 -6.51 5.63 25.24
C TRP A 132 -6.40 4.38 26.14
N GLU A 133 -7.53 3.77 26.50
CA GLU A 133 -7.54 2.53 27.28
C GLU A 133 -6.71 1.42 26.56
N PRO A 134 -5.75 0.75 27.23
CA PRO A 134 -4.78 -0.13 26.55
C PRO A 134 -5.39 -1.30 25.77
N LEU A 135 -6.41 -1.98 26.30
CA LEU A 135 -7.04 -3.11 25.61
C LEU A 135 -7.82 -2.64 24.38
N LEU A 136 -8.53 -1.52 24.49
CA LEU A 136 -9.21 -0.87 23.38
C LEU A 136 -8.21 -0.40 22.32
N PHE A 137 -7.08 0.19 22.74
CA PHE A 137 -6.04 0.62 21.84
C PHE A 137 -5.49 -0.54 21.01
N ASP A 138 -5.13 -1.66 21.65
CA ASP A 138 -4.63 -2.86 20.95
C ASP A 138 -5.66 -3.42 19.96
N LYS A 139 -6.94 -3.48 20.36
CA LYS A 139 -8.04 -3.92 19.48
C LYS A 139 -8.19 -3.01 18.26
N VAL A 140 -8.24 -1.69 18.47
CA VAL A 140 -8.35 -0.70 17.39
C VAL A 140 -7.14 -0.78 16.46
N ALA A 141 -5.94 -0.93 16.99
CA ALA A 141 -4.71 -1.05 16.21
C ALA A 141 -4.73 -2.29 15.30
N ARG A 142 -5.20 -3.45 15.79
CA ARG A 142 -5.35 -4.68 14.96
C ARG A 142 -6.41 -4.52 13.88
N VAL A 143 -7.52 -3.86 14.17
CA VAL A 143 -8.56 -3.55 13.18
C VAL A 143 -7.98 -2.64 12.10
N MET A 144 -7.29 -1.58 12.48
CA MET A 144 -6.67 -0.65 11.52
C MET A 144 -5.59 -1.33 10.67
N GLU A 145 -4.75 -2.19 11.25
CA GLU A 145 -3.79 -2.98 10.48
C GLU A 145 -4.48 -3.83 9.42
N LYS A 146 -5.54 -4.55 9.80
CA LYS A 146 -6.30 -5.39 8.89
C LYS A 146 -6.94 -4.60 7.75
N LEU A 147 -7.58 -3.47 8.08
CA LEU A 147 -8.22 -2.60 7.12
C LEU A 147 -7.21 -1.97 6.15
N CYS A 148 -6.09 -1.46 6.65
CA CYS A 148 -5.06 -0.84 5.81
C CYS A 148 -4.33 -1.88 4.93
N ALA A 149 -4.00 -3.06 5.46
CA ALA A 149 -3.38 -4.13 4.69
C ALA A 149 -4.28 -4.60 3.54
N SER A 150 -5.55 -4.88 3.84
CA SER A 150 -6.53 -5.30 2.84
C SER A 150 -6.84 -4.19 1.82
N LEU A 151 -6.87 -2.92 2.23
CA LEU A 151 -7.06 -1.79 1.33
C LEU A 151 -5.89 -1.64 0.35
N MET A 152 -4.65 -1.72 0.82
CA MET A 152 -3.48 -1.67 -0.07
C MET A 152 -3.45 -2.83 -1.06
N ALA A 153 -3.76 -4.06 -0.61
CA ALA A 153 -3.86 -5.23 -1.48
C ALA A 153 -5.01 -5.13 -2.48
N ALA A 154 -6.18 -4.62 -2.08
CA ALA A 154 -7.28 -4.39 -3.00
C ALA A 154 -6.96 -3.29 -4.03
N GLY A 155 -6.26 -2.23 -3.59
CA GLY A 155 -5.75 -1.18 -4.47
C GLY A 155 -4.79 -1.73 -5.51
N SER A 156 -3.88 -2.64 -5.12
CA SER A 156 -2.95 -3.26 -6.07
C SER A 156 -3.69 -4.13 -7.09
N VAL A 157 -4.72 -4.88 -6.67
CA VAL A 157 -5.61 -5.65 -7.56
C VAL A 157 -6.32 -4.74 -8.58
N MET A 158 -6.87 -3.62 -8.14
CA MET A 158 -7.51 -2.63 -9.02
C MET A 158 -6.54 -2.10 -10.09
N LEU A 159 -5.34 -1.67 -9.67
CA LEU A 159 -4.33 -1.15 -10.60
C LEU A 159 -3.80 -2.25 -11.53
N PHE A 160 -3.71 -3.49 -11.05
CA PHE A 160 -3.26 -4.62 -11.85
C PHE A 160 -4.21 -4.92 -13.01
N TYR A 161 -5.52 -4.89 -12.76
CA TYR A 161 -6.52 -4.99 -13.83
C TYR A 161 -6.31 -3.90 -14.88
N LEU A 162 -6.15 -2.63 -14.47
CA LEU A 162 -5.93 -1.53 -15.40
C LEU A 162 -4.63 -1.68 -16.20
N LEU A 163 -3.58 -2.20 -15.56
CA LEU A 163 -2.31 -2.49 -16.22
C LEU A 163 -2.49 -3.58 -17.29
N LEU A 164 -3.17 -4.68 -16.95
CA LEU A 164 -3.47 -5.77 -17.88
C LEU A 164 -4.36 -5.32 -19.04
N ARG A 165 -5.31 -4.41 -18.79
CA ARG A 165 -6.19 -3.86 -19.83
C ARG A 165 -5.46 -3.10 -20.93
N ARG A 166 -4.18 -2.74 -20.74
CA ARG A 166 -3.34 -2.16 -21.79
C ARG A 166 -2.84 -3.20 -22.80
N ARG A 167 -2.85 -4.49 -22.46
CA ARG A 167 -2.24 -5.57 -23.25
C ARG A 167 -3.16 -6.75 -23.51
N CYS A 168 -4.23 -6.90 -22.72
CA CYS A 168 -5.15 -8.03 -22.78
C CYS A 168 -6.58 -7.55 -22.96
N GLU A 169 -7.41 -8.32 -23.65
CA GLU A 169 -8.86 -8.10 -23.67
C GLU A 169 -9.50 -8.22 -22.27
N PRO A 170 -10.71 -7.67 -22.05
CA PRO A 170 -11.32 -7.61 -20.72
C PRO A 170 -11.41 -8.95 -19.99
N ARG A 171 -11.82 -10.03 -20.68
CA ARG A 171 -12.00 -11.36 -20.07
C ARG A 171 -10.69 -11.91 -19.51
N THR A 172 -9.63 -11.88 -20.33
CA THR A 172 -8.29 -12.31 -19.93
C THR A 172 -7.74 -11.43 -18.80
N ALA A 173 -7.95 -10.11 -18.86
CA ALA A 173 -7.54 -9.21 -17.80
C ALA A 173 -8.24 -9.51 -16.46
N VAL A 174 -9.55 -9.78 -16.46
CA VAL A 174 -10.30 -10.20 -15.25
C VAL A 174 -9.75 -11.52 -14.72
N PHE A 175 -9.58 -12.52 -15.58
CA PHE A 175 -9.09 -13.84 -15.17
C PHE A 175 -7.70 -13.78 -14.53
N LEU A 176 -6.74 -13.11 -15.17
CA LEU A 176 -5.39 -12.93 -14.64
C LEU A 176 -5.39 -12.08 -13.36
N THR A 177 -6.27 -11.07 -13.26
CA THR A 177 -6.43 -10.30 -12.03
C THR A 177 -6.98 -11.16 -10.90
N ALA A 178 -7.91 -12.07 -11.17
CA ALA A 178 -8.44 -13.00 -10.18
C ALA A 178 -7.36 -13.98 -9.69
N ILE A 179 -6.50 -14.48 -10.60
CA ILE A 179 -5.32 -15.29 -10.22
C ILE A 179 -4.38 -14.49 -9.33
N TYR A 180 -4.06 -13.25 -9.71
CA TYR A 180 -3.22 -12.37 -8.88
C TYR A 180 -3.84 -12.14 -7.49
N ALA A 181 -5.12 -11.80 -7.42
CA ALA A 181 -5.83 -11.49 -6.19
C ALA A 181 -5.95 -12.70 -5.26
N PHE A 182 -6.39 -13.85 -5.79
CA PHE A 182 -6.83 -15.00 -4.98
C PHE A 182 -5.94 -16.24 -5.12
N GLY A 183 -5.15 -16.33 -6.17
CA GLY A 183 -4.24 -17.44 -6.43
C GLY A 183 -2.80 -17.21 -5.96
N THR A 184 -2.51 -16.08 -5.31
CA THR A 184 -1.16 -15.75 -4.83
C THR A 184 -1.14 -15.37 -3.35
N THR A 185 0.06 -15.09 -2.83
CA THR A 185 0.26 -14.56 -1.48
C THR A 185 -0.32 -13.16 -1.27
N THR A 186 -0.81 -12.48 -2.30
CA THR A 186 -1.57 -11.24 -2.14
C THR A 186 -2.78 -11.44 -1.20
N TRP A 187 -3.52 -12.54 -1.35
CA TRP A 187 -4.61 -12.86 -0.43
C TRP A 187 -4.09 -13.24 0.95
N VAL A 188 -3.29 -14.30 1.04
CA VAL A 188 -2.99 -14.91 2.35
C VAL A 188 -1.93 -14.18 3.17
N ILE A 189 -1.15 -13.26 2.57
CA ILE A 189 -0.12 -12.47 3.25
C ILE A 189 -0.45 -10.97 3.17
N SER A 190 -0.38 -10.37 1.98
CA SER A 190 -0.40 -8.91 1.83
C SER A 190 -1.70 -8.26 2.31
N SER A 191 -2.83 -8.96 2.21
CA SER A 191 -4.13 -8.45 2.67
C SER A 191 -4.43 -8.71 4.16
N GLN A 192 -3.50 -9.34 4.88
CA GLN A 192 -3.74 -9.86 6.23
C GLN A 192 -3.03 -9.08 7.33
N ALA A 193 -1.87 -8.50 7.07
CA ALA A 193 -1.14 -7.66 8.02
C ALA A 193 -0.22 -6.68 7.26
N LEU A 194 0.27 -5.65 7.97
CA LEU A 194 1.03 -4.54 7.40
C LEU A 194 2.51 -4.90 7.14
N TRP A 195 2.76 -5.97 6.42
CA TRP A 195 4.09 -6.25 5.87
C TRP A 195 4.43 -5.33 4.70
N MET A 196 5.74 -5.10 4.52
CA MET A 196 6.29 -4.32 3.41
C MET A 196 5.86 -4.83 2.02
N HIS A 197 5.55 -6.14 1.89
CA HIS A 197 5.10 -6.74 0.63
C HIS A 197 3.81 -6.11 0.09
N GLY A 198 2.88 -5.72 0.97
CA GLY A 198 1.60 -5.16 0.58
C GLY A 198 1.72 -3.78 -0.07
N LEU A 199 2.59 -2.93 0.48
CA LEU A 199 2.91 -1.65 -0.13
C LEU A 199 3.80 -1.84 -1.37
N ALA A 200 4.77 -2.75 -1.34
CA ALA A 200 5.66 -3.01 -2.47
C ALA A 200 4.90 -3.38 -3.75
N GLN A 201 3.94 -4.32 -3.69
CA GLN A 201 3.16 -4.70 -4.87
C GLN A 201 2.33 -3.53 -5.42
N LEU A 202 1.74 -2.70 -4.55
CA LEU A 202 0.95 -1.54 -4.97
C LEU A 202 1.81 -0.53 -5.71
N LEU A 203 2.99 -0.22 -5.16
CA LEU A 203 3.94 0.73 -5.74
C LEU A 203 4.48 0.22 -7.09
N VAL A 204 4.92 -1.04 -7.16
CA VAL A 204 5.44 -1.63 -8.41
C VAL A 204 4.41 -1.58 -9.52
N ILE A 205 3.17 -2.01 -9.24
CA ILE A 205 2.08 -2.01 -10.24
C ILE A 205 1.73 -0.58 -10.65
N ALA A 206 1.68 0.37 -9.71
CA ALA A 206 1.44 1.78 -10.01
C ALA A 206 2.55 2.35 -10.91
N THR A 207 3.82 2.07 -10.61
CA THR A 207 4.97 2.50 -11.44
C THR A 207 4.89 1.93 -12.86
N MET A 208 4.59 0.63 -13.01
CA MET A 208 4.38 0.01 -14.33
C MET A 208 3.20 0.64 -15.09
N LEU A 209 2.13 0.99 -14.37
CA LEU A 209 0.98 1.67 -14.95
C LEU A 209 1.31 3.12 -15.35
N LEU A 210 2.27 3.79 -14.72
CA LEU A 210 2.76 5.09 -15.22
C LEU A 210 3.61 4.89 -16.47
N LEU A 211 4.62 4.03 -16.39
CA LEU A 211 5.61 3.76 -17.44
C LEU A 211 5.03 3.20 -18.74
N THR A 212 3.85 2.57 -18.71
CA THR A 212 3.23 2.05 -19.94
C THR A 212 2.21 3.01 -20.57
N GLY A 213 2.14 4.26 -20.09
CA GLY A 213 1.23 5.29 -20.60
C GLY A 213 1.97 6.40 -21.36
N PRO A 214 1.29 7.45 -21.83
CA PRO A 214 1.98 8.62 -22.41
C PRO A 214 2.92 9.28 -21.40
N VAL A 215 4.08 9.70 -21.90
CA VAL A 215 5.10 10.44 -21.15
C VAL A 215 4.62 11.86 -20.90
N THR A 216 4.69 12.30 -19.64
CA THR A 216 4.47 13.69 -19.23
C THR A 216 5.39 13.99 -18.06
N ALA A 217 5.77 15.25 -17.85
CA ALA A 217 6.64 15.64 -16.73
C ALA A 217 6.10 15.18 -15.37
N LEU A 218 4.79 15.31 -15.15
CA LEU A 218 4.15 14.86 -13.92
C LEU A 218 4.28 13.35 -13.72
N ARG A 219 4.08 12.55 -14.77
CA ARG A 219 4.21 11.10 -14.64
C ARG A 219 5.66 10.65 -14.50
N ALA A 220 6.61 11.32 -15.14
CA ALA A 220 8.03 11.05 -14.94
C ALA A 220 8.44 11.34 -13.48
N ALA A 221 8.02 12.47 -12.93
CA ALA A 221 8.24 12.81 -11.52
C ALA A 221 7.59 11.79 -10.58
N ALA A 222 6.33 11.41 -10.86
CA ALA A 222 5.62 10.39 -10.08
C ALA A 222 6.31 9.02 -10.15
N THR A 223 6.75 8.57 -11.33
CA THR A 223 7.54 7.34 -11.52
C THR A 223 8.81 7.38 -10.69
N GLY A 224 9.58 8.48 -10.75
CA GLY A 224 10.80 8.64 -9.95
C GLY A 224 10.53 8.57 -8.45
N PHE A 225 9.47 9.26 -7.98
CA PHE A 225 9.03 9.20 -6.59
C PHE A 225 8.63 7.79 -6.15
N LEU A 226 7.84 7.07 -6.96
CA LEU A 226 7.44 5.70 -6.64
C LEU A 226 8.64 4.74 -6.64
N CYS A 227 9.60 4.89 -7.57
CA CYS A 227 10.84 4.11 -7.56
C CYS A 227 11.64 4.33 -6.27
N ALA A 228 11.80 5.59 -5.82
CA ALA A 228 12.43 5.89 -4.55
C ALA A 228 11.67 5.24 -3.37
N LEU A 229 10.34 5.33 -3.39
CA LEU A 229 9.50 4.76 -2.33
C LEU A 229 9.56 3.22 -2.30
N ILE A 230 9.66 2.55 -3.45
CA ILE A 230 9.88 1.09 -3.55
C ILE A 230 11.19 0.72 -2.84
N ALA A 231 12.29 1.44 -3.16
CA ALA A 231 13.61 1.14 -2.62
C ALA A 231 13.68 1.32 -1.10
N VAL A 232 13.08 2.39 -0.54
CA VAL A 232 13.08 2.63 0.91
C VAL A 232 12.05 1.78 1.67
N ASN A 233 10.98 1.32 1.01
CA ASN A 233 9.98 0.46 1.64
C ASN A 233 10.52 -0.93 1.95
N ARG A 234 11.33 -1.48 1.04
CA ARG A 234 11.86 -2.83 1.17
C ARG A 234 13.17 -2.92 0.40
N GLN A 235 14.29 -3.03 1.11
CA GLN A 235 15.63 -2.96 0.51
C GLN A 235 15.85 -3.95 -0.65
N PRO A 236 15.37 -5.21 -0.60
CA PRO A 236 15.46 -6.13 -1.74
C PRO A 236 14.79 -5.62 -3.02
N ASP A 237 13.74 -4.80 -2.90
CA ASP A 237 12.97 -4.30 -4.04
C ASP A 237 13.69 -3.10 -4.72
N ALA A 238 14.82 -2.63 -4.19
CA ALA A 238 15.64 -1.60 -4.82
C ALA A 238 16.17 -2.02 -6.20
N ILE A 239 16.41 -3.31 -6.42
CA ILE A 239 16.79 -3.86 -7.74
C ILE A 239 15.64 -3.67 -8.74
N LEU A 240 14.40 -3.92 -8.31
CA LEU A 240 13.22 -3.69 -9.16
C LEU A 240 13.02 -2.21 -9.45
N ALA A 241 13.19 -1.35 -8.43
CA ALA A 241 13.13 0.10 -8.59
C ALA A 241 14.18 0.62 -9.58
N ALA A 242 15.41 0.10 -9.52
CA ALA A 242 16.48 0.45 -10.46
C ALA A 242 16.12 0.01 -11.88
N GLY A 243 15.62 -1.21 -12.07
CA GLY A 243 15.20 -1.69 -13.39
C GLY A 243 14.06 -0.85 -14.00
N LEU A 244 13.03 -0.53 -13.21
CA LEU A 244 11.92 0.33 -13.64
C LEU A 244 12.38 1.77 -13.91
N GLY A 245 13.27 2.31 -13.07
CA GLY A 245 13.84 3.64 -13.23
C GLY A 245 14.69 3.75 -14.50
N LEU A 246 15.55 2.77 -14.76
CA LEU A 246 16.35 2.69 -15.98
C LEU A 246 15.45 2.58 -17.21
N TYR A 247 14.43 1.73 -17.19
CA TYR A 247 13.44 1.66 -18.27
C TYR A 247 12.77 3.02 -18.50
N GLY A 248 12.45 3.75 -17.43
CA GLY A 248 11.87 5.10 -17.49
C GLY A 248 12.74 6.15 -18.19
N LEU A 249 14.05 5.93 -18.34
CA LEU A 249 14.94 6.81 -19.13
C LEU A 249 14.75 6.65 -20.64
N TRP A 250 14.18 5.52 -21.07
CA TRP A 250 13.90 5.19 -22.47
C TRP A 250 12.40 5.30 -22.82
N TRP A 251 11.60 5.77 -21.87
CA TRP A 251 10.15 5.85 -21.93
C TRP A 251 9.65 6.96 -22.87
#